data_AF-A0A6I9Q3L0-F1
#
_entry.id   AF-A0A6I9Q3L0-F1
#
_cell.length_a   1.000
_cell.length_b   1.000
_cell.length_c   1.000
_cell.angle_alpha   90.00
_cell.angle_beta   90.00
_cell.angle_gamma   90.00
#
_symmetry.space_group_name_H-M   'P 1'
#
loop_
_entity.id
_entity.type
_entity.pdbx_description
1 polymer ?
#
loop_
_entity_poly.entity_id
_entity_poly.type
_entity_poly.pdbx_seq_one_letter_code
_entity_poly.pdbx_strand_id
1 'polypeptide(L)'
;MKNRSGVYVDNRLKQRVEQYMATCSSEYVDLSAMAVKLQRLHRMDYGRRNRIAFRLQVEKVYDILMKDSGIDDLENKHMVKRAKHANKGTG
;
A
#
# COMPACT_ATOMS: atom_id res chain seq x y z
N MET A 1 -9.39 -22.60 4.22
CA MET A 1 -9.57 -21.29 4.88
C MET A 1 -8.42 -20.38 4.46
N LYS A 2 -8.66 -19.42 3.55
CA LYS A 2 -7.61 -18.46 3.14
C LYS A 2 -7.62 -17.34 4.15
N ASN A 3 -6.71 -17.43 5.11
CA ASN A 3 -6.42 -16.36 6.04
C ASN A 3 -6.01 -15.15 5.21
N ARG A 4 -6.88 -14.14 5.13
CA ARG A 4 -6.49 -12.81 4.68
C ARG A 4 -5.61 -12.25 5.80
N SER A 5 -4.37 -12.72 5.87
CA SER A 5 -3.30 -12.04 6.58
C SER A 5 -3.29 -10.63 6.01
N GLY A 6 -3.83 -9.68 6.78
CA GLY A 6 -3.81 -8.26 6.44
C GLY A 6 -2.39 -7.96 6.01
N VAL A 7 -2.24 -7.65 4.72
CA VAL A 7 -0.91 -7.49 4.16
C VAL A 7 -0.34 -6.26 4.86
N TYR A 8 0.59 -6.49 5.76
CA TYR A 8 1.33 -5.42 6.39
C TYR A 8 2.21 -4.78 5.32
N VAL A 9 1.72 -3.67 4.78
CA VAL A 9 2.47 -2.82 3.88
C VAL A 9 3.11 -1.73 4.71
N ASP A 10 4.39 -1.47 4.46
CA ASP A 10 5.16 -0.44 5.14
C ASP A 10 4.51 0.94 4.88
N ASN A 11 3.82 1.50 5.88
CA ASN A 11 3.13 2.79 5.77
C ASN A 11 4.07 3.92 5.33
N ARG A 12 5.36 3.83 5.70
CA ARG A 12 6.37 4.80 5.26
C ARG A 12 6.67 4.66 3.78
N LEU A 13 6.69 3.44 3.25
CA LEU A 13 6.82 3.21 1.82
C LEU A 13 5.58 3.71 1.08
N LYS A 14 4.38 3.50 1.64
CA LYS A 14 3.11 4.03 1.10
C LYS A 14 3.17 5.55 0.90
N GLN A 15 3.48 6.31 1.96
CA GLN A 15 3.58 7.77 1.89
C GLN A 15 4.63 8.25 0.88
N ARG A 16 5.77 7.54 0.76
CA ARG A 16 6.84 7.93 -0.18
C ARG A 16 6.47 7.67 -1.64
N VAL A 17 5.74 6.59 -1.91
CA VAL A 17 5.21 6.30 -3.25
C VAL A 17 4.14 7.34 -3.62
N GLU A 18 3.23 7.67 -2.70
CA GLU A 18 2.21 8.69 -2.88
C GLU A 18 2.82 10.08 -3.18
N GLN A 19 3.81 10.50 -2.39
CA GLN A 19 4.56 11.75 -2.64
C GLN A 19 5.26 11.73 -4.00
N TYR A 20 5.87 10.61 -4.37
CA TYR A 20 6.52 10.47 -5.67
C TYR A 20 5.52 10.68 -6.82
N MET A 21 4.35 10.04 -6.73
CA MET A 21 3.29 10.16 -7.73
C MET A 21 2.75 11.59 -7.82
N ALA A 22 2.55 12.26 -6.69
CA ALA A 22 2.11 13.65 -6.67
C ALA A 22 3.10 14.61 -7.38
N THR A 23 4.40 14.29 -7.37
CA THR A 23 5.43 15.07 -8.09
C THR A 23 5.60 14.65 -9.55
N CYS A 24 5.08 13.49 -9.94
CA CYS A 24 5.28 12.91 -11.26
C CYS A 24 4.07 13.21 -12.14
N SER A 25 4.16 14.22 -13.01
CA SER A 25 3.08 14.61 -13.93
C SER A 25 2.93 13.72 -15.17
N SER A 26 3.66 12.59 -15.21
CA SER A 26 3.67 11.66 -16.35
C SER A 26 2.42 10.78 -16.33
N GLU A 27 1.79 10.60 -17.49
CA GLU A 27 0.66 9.68 -17.68
C GLU A 27 1.04 8.22 -17.40
N TYR A 28 2.31 7.86 -17.63
CA TYR A 28 2.84 6.53 -17.39
C TYR A 28 3.84 6.53 -16.26
N VAL A 29 3.70 5.55 -15.37
CA VAL A 29 4.55 5.35 -14.21
C VAL A 29 5.34 4.06 -14.36
N ASP A 30 6.66 4.17 -14.61
CA ASP A 30 7.56 3.01 -14.55
C ASP A 30 7.89 2.68 -13.09
N LEU A 31 7.30 1.60 -12.59
CA LEU A 31 7.47 1.10 -11.21
C LEU A 31 8.90 0.65 -10.93
N SER A 32 9.62 0.14 -11.94
CA SER A 32 11.02 -0.26 -11.81
C SER A 32 11.91 0.98 -11.61
N ALA A 33 11.70 2.01 -12.42
CA ALA A 33 12.40 3.28 -12.27
C ALA A 33 12.05 3.98 -10.94
N MET A 34 10.77 3.96 -10.55
CA MET A 34 10.32 4.51 -9.26
C MET A 34 11.02 3.80 -8.10
N ALA A 35 11.06 2.46 -8.09
CA ALA A 35 11.72 1.70 -7.05
C ALA A 35 13.21 2.07 -6.94
N VAL A 36 13.93 2.17 -8.07
CA VAL A 36 15.33 2.58 -8.06
C VAL A 36 15.50 4.00 -7.51
N LYS A 37 14.63 4.94 -7.90
CA LYS A 37 14.69 6.33 -7.43
C LYS A 37 14.39 6.43 -5.93
N LEU A 38 13.40 5.68 -5.43
CA LEU A 38 13.10 5.58 -4.00
C LEU A 38 14.27 4.97 -3.21
N GLN A 39 14.95 3.95 -3.72
CA GLN A 39 16.15 3.39 -3.07
C GLN A 39 17.30 4.40 -3.00
N ARG A 40 17.48 5.22 -4.05
CA ARG A 40 18.52 6.24 -4.09
C ARG A 40 18.22 7.39 -3.14
N LEU A 41 16.99 7.89 -3.14
CA LEU A 41 16.56 9.02 -2.31
C LEU A 41 16.56 8.65 -0.82
N HIS A 42 16.12 7.44 -0.49
CA HIS A 42 16.06 6.94 0.89
C HIS A 42 17.07 5.82 1.13
N ARG A 43 18.34 6.06 0.75
CA ARG A 43 19.41 5.06 0.81
C ARG A 43 19.59 4.44 2.20
N MET A 44 19.39 5.23 3.26
CA MET A 44 19.51 4.75 4.65
C MET A 44 18.43 3.72 5.00
N ASP A 45 17.25 3.79 4.38
CA ASP A 45 16.13 2.89 4.68
C ASP A 45 16.04 1.71 3.71
N TYR A 46 16.32 1.95 2.43
CA TYR A 46 16.03 0.98 1.36
C TYR A 46 17.27 0.54 0.58
N GLY A 47 18.42 1.18 0.79
CA GLY A 47 19.65 0.91 0.02
C GLY A 47 20.21 -0.51 0.22
N ARG A 48 19.95 -1.14 1.37
CA ARG A 48 20.34 -2.54 1.66
C ARG A 48 19.29 -3.57 1.26
N ARG A 49 18.10 -3.15 0.81
CA ARG A 49 17.04 -4.09 0.42
C ARG A 49 17.37 -4.69 -0.94
N ASN A 50 17.06 -5.99 -1.10
CA ASN A 50 17.17 -6.68 -2.37
C ASN A 50 16.34 -5.94 -3.44
N ARG A 51 16.94 -5.64 -4.59
CA ARG A 51 16.33 -4.82 -5.65
C ARG A 51 15.02 -5.42 -6.18
N ILE A 52 14.98 -6.74 -6.36
CA ILE A 52 13.79 -7.44 -6.88
C ILE A 52 12.67 -7.40 -5.83
N ALA A 53 13.00 -7.75 -4.58
CA ALA A 53 12.03 -7.74 -3.49
C ALA A 53 11.49 -6.33 -3.23
N PHE A 54 12.36 -5.31 -3.29
CA PHE A 54 11.94 -3.92 -3.11
C PHE A 54 11.05 -3.44 -4.25
N ARG A 55 11.35 -3.81 -5.50
CA ARG A 55 10.48 -3.49 -6.63
C ARG A 55 9.09 -4.11 -6.46
N LEU A 56 9.00 -5.40 -6.10
CA LEU A 56 7.73 -6.06 -5.83
C LEU A 56 6.95 -5.39 -4.68
N GLN A 57 7.64 -4.86 -3.66
CA GLN A 57 7.00 -4.08 -2.59
C GLN A 57 6.44 -2.75 -3.09
N VAL A 58 7.17 -2.04 -3.95
CA VAL A 58 6.72 -0.78 -4.56
C VAL A 58 5.53 -1.03 -5.47
N GLU A 59 5.58 -2.07 -6.32
CA GLU A 59 4.46 -2.49 -7.18
C GLU A 59 3.20 -2.74 -6.35
N LYS A 60 3.33 -3.51 -5.26
CA LYS A 60 2.19 -3.79 -4.37
C LYS A 60 1.62 -2.56 -3.68
N VAL A 61 2.47 -1.64 -3.24
CA VAL A 61 2.06 -0.38 -2.61
C VAL A 61 1.30 0.48 -3.61
N TYR A 62 1.83 0.58 -4.83
CA TYR A 62 1.21 1.32 -5.92
C TYR A 62 -0.18 0.76 -6.25
N ASP A 63 -0.33 -0.56 -6.34
CA ASP A 63 -1.62 -1.20 -6.56
C ASP A 63 -2.64 -0.88 -5.47
N ILE A 64 -2.20 -0.85 -4.20
CA ILE A 64 -3.08 -0.48 -3.07
C ILE A 64 -3.48 0.99 -3.17
N LEU A 65 -2.54 1.88 -3.49
CA LEU A 65 -2.84 3.31 -3.66
C LEU A 65 -3.83 3.56 -4.79
N MET A 66 -3.66 2.87 -5.92
CA MET A 66 -4.60 3.00 -7.06
C MET A 66 -5.98 2.42 -6.77
N LYS A 67 -6.08 1.42 -5.89
CA LYS A 67 -7.36 0.90 -5.40
C LYS A 67 -8.01 1.85 -4.39
N ASP A 68 -7.22 2.40 -3.45
CA ASP A 68 -7.67 3.34 -2.42
C ASP A 68 -8.10 4.70 -3.01
N SER A 69 -7.55 5.12 -4.16
CA SER A 69 -7.86 6.41 -4.81
C SER A 69 -9.22 6.49 -5.54
N GLY A 70 -10.13 5.52 -5.33
CA GLY A 70 -11.52 5.62 -5.80
C GLY A 70 -11.87 4.88 -7.10
N ILE A 71 -11.16 3.81 -7.45
CA ILE A 71 -11.68 2.83 -8.44
C ILE A 71 -12.49 1.72 -7.75
N ASP A 72 -12.41 1.60 -6.41
CA ASP A 72 -13.08 0.53 -5.66
C ASP A 72 -13.92 1.05 -4.46
N ASP A 73 -14.68 2.12 -4.67
CA ASP A 73 -15.73 2.57 -3.73
C ASP A 73 -16.79 1.49 -3.43
N LEU A 74 -16.76 0.35 -4.14
CA LEU A 74 -17.64 -0.79 -3.94
C LEU A 74 -17.19 -1.72 -2.80
N GLU A 75 -15.90 -1.79 -2.46
CA GLU A 75 -15.42 -2.76 -1.45
C GLU A 75 -15.52 -2.24 0.00
N ASN A 76 -15.49 -0.91 0.20
CA ASN A 76 -15.46 -0.31 1.54
C ASN A 76 -16.82 -0.30 2.27
N LYS A 77 -17.93 -0.60 1.59
CA LYS A 77 -19.28 -0.68 2.21
C LYS A 77 -19.49 -1.88 3.14
N HIS A 78 -18.58 -2.85 3.18
CA HIS A 78 -18.74 -4.07 4.00
C HIS A 78 -18.11 -4.02 5.40
N MET A 79 -17.34 -2.98 5.76
CA MET A 79 -16.71 -2.91 7.10
C MET A 79 -17.58 -2.28 8.20
N VAL A 80 -18.77 -1.74 7.88
CA VAL A 80 -19.62 -1.05 8.89
C VAL A 80 -20.45 -2.03 9.75
N LYS A 81 -20.57 -3.32 9.38
CA LYS A 81 -21.57 -4.22 10.00
C LYS A 81 -21.05 -5.13 11.12
N ARG A 82 -19.94 -4.82 11.80
CA ARG A 82 -19.43 -5.65 12.91
C ARG A 82 -19.09 -4.93 14.22
N ALA A 83 -19.64 -3.73 14.43
CA ALA A 83 -19.54 -3.01 15.71
C ALA A 83 -20.78 -3.15 16.63
N LYS A 84 -21.72 -4.07 16.35
CA LYS A 84 -23.00 -4.15 17.09
C LYS A 84 -23.37 -5.50 17.72
N HIS A 85 -22.43 -6.44 17.89
CA HIS A 85 -22.73 -7.71 18.55
C HIS A 85 -21.65 -8.15 19.56
N ALA A 86 -21.23 -7.24 20.43
CA ALA A 86 -20.46 -7.58 21.63
C ALA A 86 -21.12 -6.98 22.88
N ASN A 87 -22.34 -7.43 23.19
CA ASN A 87 -22.73 -7.66 24.58
C ASN A 87 -23.99 -8.54 24.63
N LYS A 88 -23.79 -9.85 24.76
CA LYS A 88 -24.83 -10.79 25.21
C LYS A 88 -24.26 -11.54 26.41
N GLY A 89 -24.90 -11.36 27.56
CA GLY A 89 -24.85 -12.27 28.71
C GLY A 89 -24.08 -11.75 29.92
N THR A 90 -24.81 -11.35 30.97
CA THR A 90 -25.01 -12.17 32.18
C THR A 90 -26.09 -11.53 33.04
N GLY A 91 -27.20 -12.24 33.21
CA GLY A 91 -28.17 -12.06 34.30
C GLY A 91 -28.22 -13.38 35.07
#